data_AF-A0A351TB92-F1
#
_entry.id   AF-A0A351TB92-F1
#
_cell.length_a   1.000
_cell.length_b   1.000
_cell.length_c   1.000
_cell.angle_alpha   90.00
_cell.angle_beta   90.00
_cell.angle_gamma   90.00
#
_symmetry.space_group_name_H-M   'P 1'
#
loop_
_entity.id
_entity.type
_entity.pdbx_description
1 polymer ?
#
loop_
_entity_poly.entity_id
_entity_poly.type
_entity_poly.pdbx_seq_one_letter_code
_entity_poly.pdbx_strand_id
1 'polypeptide(L)' 'MLIYAFKKKTESNEKLILRYKKMFFQTRVANKLRNERYNVRDLSKRKIREKAIIRENYRFLNKK' A
#
# COMPACT_ATOMS: atom_id res chain seq x y z
N MET A 1 -8.54 -10.62 -3.44
CA MET A 1 -9.60 -9.60 -3.34
C MET A 1 -9.57 -8.78 -4.63
N LEU A 2 -10.60 -8.90 -5.46
CA LEU A 2 -10.76 -8.09 -6.67
C LEU A 2 -11.44 -6.76 -6.29
N ILE A 3 -10.89 -5.65 -6.76
CA ILE A 3 -11.43 -4.31 -6.50
C ILE A 3 -12.12 -3.84 -7.76
N TYR A 4 -13.34 -3.35 -7.59
CA TYR A 4 -14.11 -2.72 -8.65
C TYR A 4 -14.48 -1.29 -8.23
N ALA A 5 -14.49 -0.37 -9.18
CA ALA A 5 -14.91 1.01 -8.97
C ALA A 5 -15.95 1.41 -10.02
N PHE A 6 -17.17 1.67 -9.59
CA PHE A 6 -18.23 2.20 -10.44
C PHE A 6 -18.21 3.72 -10.43
N LYS A 7 -18.36 4.34 -11.60
CA LYS A 7 -18.42 5.80 -11.76
C LYS A 7 -19.69 6.35 -11.13
N LYS A 8 -19.55 7.35 -10.26
CA LYS A 8 -20.70 8.11 -9.73
C LYS A 8 -21.08 9.24 -10.68
N LYS A 9 -22.36 9.62 -10.75
CA LYS A 9 -22.85 10.70 -11.64
C LYS A 9 -22.12 12.05 -11.44
N THR A 10 -21.68 12.33 -10.23
CA THR A 10 -21.01 13.60 -9.85
C THR A 10 -19.47 13.53 -9.90
N GLU A 11 -18.90 12.43 -10.39
CA GLU A 11 -17.46 12.18 -10.36
C GLU A 11 -16.84 12.35 -11.76
N SER A 12 -15.72 13.09 -11.84
CA SER A 12 -14.90 13.13 -13.06
C SER A 12 -14.14 11.82 -13.23
N ASN A 13 -13.74 11.52 -14.48
CA ASN A 13 -12.99 10.29 -14.76
C ASN A 13 -11.67 10.21 -13.97
N GLU A 14 -10.98 11.34 -13.80
CA GLU A 14 -9.74 11.41 -13.01
C GLU A 14 -9.95 11.06 -11.53
N LYS A 15 -11.04 11.57 -10.93
CA LYS A 15 -11.39 11.26 -9.53
C LYS A 15 -11.68 9.77 -9.36
N LEU A 16 -12.36 9.14 -10.33
CA LEU A 16 -12.62 7.70 -10.33
C LEU A 16 -11.31 6.89 -10.36
N ILE A 17 -10.37 7.26 -11.23
CA ILE A 17 -9.06 6.58 -11.34
C ILE A 17 -8.27 6.73 -10.03
N LEU A 18 -8.24 7.93 -9.43
CA LEU A 18 -7.57 8.15 -8.15
C LEU A 18 -8.19 7.33 -7.02
N ARG A 19 -9.52 7.24 -6.98
CA ARG A 19 -10.24 6.42 -6.00
C ARG A 19 -9.93 4.94 -6.16
N TYR A 20 -9.96 4.44 -7.39
CA TYR A 20 -9.57 3.07 -7.69
C TYR A 20 -8.13 2.79 -7.26
N LYS A 21 -7.18 3.67 -7.63
CA LYS A 21 -5.78 3.57 -7.22
C LYS A 21 -5.65 3.52 -5.69
N LYS A 22 -6.34 4.40 -4.96
CA LYS A 22 -6.33 4.41 -3.50
C LYS A 22 -6.83 3.09 -2.91
N MET A 23 -7.95 2.56 -3.40
CA MET A 23 -8.48 1.27 -2.97
C MET A 23 -7.49 0.13 -3.28
N PHE A 24 -6.90 0.12 -4.48
CA PHE A 24 -5.88 -0.85 -4.85
C PHE A 24 -4.67 -0.84 -3.92
N PHE A 25 -4.11 0.34 -3.64
CA PHE A 25 -2.97 0.44 -2.73
C PHE A 25 -3.30 0.04 -1.29
N GLN A 26 -4.54 0.22 -0.82
CA GLN A 26 -4.98 -0.23 0.51
C GLN A 26 -4.93 -1.76 0.66
N THR A 27 -5.16 -2.52 -0.42
CA THR A 27 -5.11 -3.99 -0.36
C THR A 27 -3.70 -4.56 -0.19
N ARG A 28 -2.66 -3.76 -0.41
CA ARG A 28 -1.24 -4.16 -0.36
C ARG A 28 -0.88 -5.32 -1.30
N VAL A 29 -1.75 -5.71 -2.23
CA VAL A 29 -1.54 -6.84 -3.16
C VAL A 29 -0.28 -6.63 -4.00
N ALA A 30 -0.06 -5.43 -4.52
CA ALA A 30 1.15 -5.13 -5.28
C ALA A 30 2.44 -5.32 -4.46
N ASN A 31 2.44 -4.94 -3.18
CA ASN A 31 3.59 -5.14 -2.30
C ASN A 31 3.79 -6.62 -1.98
N LYS A 32 2.70 -7.37 -1.79
CA LYS A 32 2.73 -8.81 -1.58
C LYS A 32 3.37 -9.53 -2.78
N LEU A 33 2.85 -9.28 -3.99
CA LEU A 33 3.37 -9.86 -5.22
C LEU A 33 4.84 -9.53 -5.46
N ARG A 34 5.25 -8.28 -5.18
CA ARG A 34 6.65 -7.87 -5.32
C ARG A 34 7.57 -8.62 -4.34
N ASN A 35 7.11 -8.84 -3.11
CA ASN A 35 7.90 -9.57 -2.11
C ASN A 35 7.98 -11.07 -2.44
N GLU A 36 6.92 -11.63 -3.00
CA GLU A 36 6.86 -13.05 -3.42
C GLU A 36 7.61 -13.34 -4.73
N ARG A 37 8.07 -12.30 -5.46
CA ARG A 37 8.78 -12.44 -6.74
C ARG A 37 10.07 -13.26 -6.63
N TYR A 38 10.77 -13.16 -5.51
CA TYR A 38 12.03 -13.86 -5.28
C TYR A 38 11.88 -14.81 -4.09
N ASN A 39 12.54 -15.96 -4.14
CA ASN A 39 12.56 -16.90 -3.03
C ASN A 39 13.49 -16.39 -1.93
N VAL A 40 12.93 -15.64 -0.97
CA VAL A 40 13.64 -15.06 0.17
C VAL A 40 13.01 -15.60 1.45
N ARG A 41 13.85 -15.90 2.46
CA ARG A 41 13.36 -16.33 3.78
C ARG A 41 12.47 -15.26 4.41
N ASP A 42 11.41 -15.71 5.08
CA ASP A 42 10.54 -14.85 5.86
C ASP A 42 11.32 -14.11 6.95
N LEU A 43 10.98 -12.84 7.14
CA LEU A 43 11.58 -12.01 8.18
C LEU A 43 11.04 -12.43 9.55
N SER A 44 11.92 -12.45 10.56
CA SER A 44 11.49 -12.64 11.93
C SER A 44 10.59 -11.49 12.40
N LYS A 45 9.66 -11.79 13.34
CA LYS A 45 8.76 -10.79 13.92
C LYS A 45 9.50 -9.57 14.50
N ARG A 46 10.69 -9.79 15.08
CA ARG A 46 11.58 -8.73 15.60
C ARG A 46 12.02 -7.78 14.48
N LYS A 47 12.53 -8.30 13.37
CA LYS A 47 12.99 -7.49 12.23
C LYS A 47 11.85 -6.72 11.57
N ILE A 48 10.64 -7.30 11.52
CA ILE A 48 9.45 -6.61 11.00
C ILE A 48 9.12 -5.38 11.86
N ARG A 49 9.17 -5.53 13.20
CA ARG A 49 8.90 -4.44 14.15
C ARG A 49 9.94 -3.33 14.05
N GLU A 50 11.21 -3.69 14.01
CA GLU A 50 12.32 -2.74 13.87
C GLU A 50 12.17 -1.88 12.60
N LYS A 51 11.89 -2.53 11.45
CA LYS A 51 11.60 -1.81 10.19
C LYS A 51 10.40 -0.87 10.30
N ALA A 52 9.36 -1.26 11.05
CA ALA A 52 8.18 -0.42 11.24
C ALA A 52 8.50 0.84 12.07
N ILE A 53 9.24 0.69 13.17
CA ILE A 53 9.67 1.81 14.03
C ILE A 53 10.52 2.80 13.23
N ILE A 54 11.53 2.31 12.51
CA ILE A 54 12.42 3.16 11.70
C ILE A 54 11.60 3.93 10.65
N ARG A 55 10.67 3.25 9.97
CA ARG A 55 9.81 3.89 8.97
C ARG A 55 8.92 4.97 9.58
N GLU A 56 8.40 4.76 10.79
CA GLU A 56 7.60 5.75 11.51
C GLU A 56 8.42 6.98 11.89
N ASN A 57 9.64 6.79 12.38
CA ASN A 57 10.57 7.88 12.67
C ASN A 57 10.80 8.77 11.43
N TYR A 58 11.10 8.18 10.27
CA TYR A 58 11.25 8.95 9.03
C TYR A 58 9.98 9.69 8.60
N ARG A 59 8.80 9.08 8.79
CA ARG A 59 7.52 9.75 8.49
C ARG A 59 7.26 10.93 9.41
N PHE A 60 7.63 10.81 10.68
CA PHE A 60 7.52 11.89 11.64
C PHE A 60 8.44 13.06 11.28
N LEU A 61 9.70 12.77 10.92
CA LEU A 61 10.66 13.78 10.48
C LEU A 61 10.19 14.55 9.24
N ASN A 62 9.62 13.86 8.24
CA ASN A 62 9.09 14.49 7.03
C ASN A 62 7.77 15.27 7.22
N LYS A 63 7.15 15.19 8.40
CA LYS A 63 5.89 15.90 8.71
C LYS A 63 6.14 17.23 9.44
N LYS A 64 7.37 17.48 9.89
CA LYS A 64 7.87 18.79 10.33
C LYS A 64 8.32 19.60 9.12
#